data_AF-A0A440CM71-F1
#
_entry.id   AF-A0A440CM71-F1
#
_cell.length_a   1.000
_cell.length_b   1.000
_cell.length_c   1.000
_cell.angle_alpha   90.00
_cell.angle_beta   90.00
_cell.angle_gamma   90.00
#
_symmetry.space_group_name_H-M   'P 1'
#
loop_
_entity.id
_entity.type
_entity.pdbx_description
1 polymer ?
#
loop_
_entity_poly.entity_id
_entity_poly.type
_entity_poly.pdbx_seq_one_letter_code
_entity_poly.pdbx_strand_id
1 'polypeptide(L)'
;MNDTLDNGTFENPVTVKLSSGEVQVKSTREAAEMLLYDWPIGETGKRLQARMACMKVLGGGSPPDVARTAFLGAAKEAQILQA
;
A
#
# COMPACT_ATOMS: atom_id res chain seq x y z
N MET A 1 21.18 9.05 -12.62
CA MET A 1 21.28 9.19 -11.16
C MET A 1 19.87 9.50 -10.70
N ASN A 2 19.05 8.56 -10.23
CA ASN A 2 19.37 7.47 -9.31
C ASN A 2 18.49 6.25 -9.62
N ASP A 3 19.12 5.10 -9.83
CA ASP A 3 18.54 3.77 -9.70
C ASP A 3 17.81 3.67 -8.35
N THR A 4 16.49 3.81 -8.35
CA THR A 4 15.67 3.61 -7.16
C THR A 4 15.61 2.13 -6.87
N LEU A 5 16.38 1.70 -5.86
CA LEU A 5 16.36 0.36 -5.28
C LEU A 5 14.96 -0.26 -5.31
N ASP A 6 14.80 -1.24 -6.21
CA ASP A 6 13.63 -2.07 -6.43
C ASP A 6 13.47 -3.06 -5.26
N ASN A 7 13.15 -2.57 -4.07
CA ASN A 7 12.78 -3.41 -2.94
C ASN A 7 11.28 -3.29 -2.69
N GLY A 8 10.50 -3.94 -3.57
CA GLY A 8 9.05 -4.11 -3.38
C GLY A 8 8.16 -3.34 -4.35
N THR A 9 8.56 -3.19 -5.61
CA THR A 9 7.67 -2.77 -6.70
C THR A 9 6.55 -3.81 -6.87
N PHE A 10 5.32 -3.34 -7.02
CA PHE A 10 4.19 -4.19 -7.32
C PHE A 10 4.13 -4.47 -8.82
N GLU A 11 4.11 -5.75 -9.22
CA GLU A 11 3.92 -6.13 -10.63
C GLU A 11 2.64 -5.54 -11.23
N ASN A 12 1.59 -5.45 -10.40
CA ASN A 12 0.36 -4.74 -10.72
C ASN A 12 0.16 -3.57 -9.76
N PRO A 13 0.24 -2.32 -10.24
CA PRO A 13 -0.02 -1.17 -9.39
C PRO A 13 -1.47 -1.18 -8.91
N VAL A 14 -1.69 -0.70 -7.68
CA VAL A 14 -3.02 -0.61 -7.09
C VAL A 14 -3.46 0.84 -7.12
N THR A 15 -4.59 1.11 -7.76
CA THR A 15 -5.17 2.45 -7.81
C THR A 15 -6.17 2.60 -6.67
N VAL A 16 -6.07 3.70 -5.93
CA VAL A 16 -7.04 4.05 -4.90
C VAL A 16 -7.53 5.46 -5.07
N LYS A 17 -8.79 5.69 -4.73
CA LYS A 17 -9.46 6.97 -4.79
C LYS A 17 -9.59 7.55 -3.39
N LEU A 18 -8.74 8.50 -3.09
CA LEU A 18 -8.76 9.27 -1.86
C LEU A 18 -9.64 10.51 -2.04
N SER A 19 -9.93 11.19 -0.93
CA SER A 19 -10.59 12.51 -0.95
C SER A 19 -9.76 13.57 -1.70
N SER A 20 -8.44 13.45 -1.65
CA SER A 20 -7.49 14.34 -2.34
C SER A 20 -7.36 14.07 -3.84
N GLY A 21 -7.81 12.91 -4.33
CA GLY A 21 -7.66 12.50 -5.72
C GLY A 21 -7.42 11.00 -5.87
N GLU A 22 -7.15 10.58 -7.11
CA GLU A 22 -6.77 9.20 -7.41
C GLU A 22 -5.26 9.03 -7.33
N VAL A 23 -4.81 8.05 -6.55
CA VAL A 23 -3.38 7.77 -6.32
C VAL A 23 -3.08 6.35 -6.75
N GLN A 24 -2.04 6.23 -7.58
CA GLN A 24 -1.58 4.95 -8.08
C GLN A 24 -0.36 4.50 -7.27
N VAL A 25 -0.53 3.43 -6.51
CA VAL A 25 0.53 2.84 -5.69
C VAL A 25 1.26 1.80 -6.52
N LYS A 26 2.54 2.07 -6.85
CA LYS A 26 3.38 1.19 -7.67
C LYS A 26 4.40 0.44 -6.82
N SER A 27 4.64 0.89 -5.59
CA SER A 27 5.60 0.30 -4.68
C SER A 27 5.07 0.11 -3.26
N THR A 28 5.65 -0.84 -2.55
CA THR A 28 5.33 -1.11 -1.14
C THR A 28 5.57 0.12 -0.26
N ARG A 29 6.62 0.90 -0.55
CA ARG A 29 6.90 2.16 0.14
C ARG A 29 5.75 3.16 -0.01
N GLU A 30 5.29 3.39 -1.24
CA GLU A 30 4.16 4.29 -1.52
C GLU A 30 2.90 3.82 -0.78
N ALA A 31 2.66 2.50 -0.73
CA ALA A 31 1.53 1.93 0.01
C ALA A 31 1.64 2.23 1.51
N ALA A 32 2.83 2.07 2.09
CA ALA A 32 3.08 2.38 3.50
C ALA A 32 2.90 3.86 3.82
N GLU A 33 3.46 4.75 2.99
CA GLU A 33 3.32 6.20 3.16
C GLU A 33 1.85 6.62 3.08
N MET A 34 1.11 6.06 2.13
CA MET A 34 -0.32 6.33 2.01
C MET A 34 -1.11 5.83 3.23
N LEU A 35 -0.82 4.63 3.72
CA LEU A 35 -1.44 4.10 4.94
C LEU A 35 -1.11 4.93 6.19
N LEU A 36 0.01 5.67 6.19
CA LEU A 36 0.44 6.51 7.31
C LEU A 36 -0.16 7.91 7.25
N TYR A 37 -0.12 8.56 6.09
CA TYR A 37 -0.40 10.00 5.95
C TYR A 37 -1.72 10.29 5.23
N ASP A 38 -2.05 9.52 4.19
CA ASP A 38 -3.13 9.85 3.24
C ASP A 38 -4.39 8.99 3.42
N TRP A 39 -4.40 8.10 4.41
CA TRP A 39 -5.51 7.16 4.60
C TRP A 39 -6.77 7.89 5.10
N PRO A 40 -7.90 7.82 4.37
CA PRO A 40 -9.07 8.68 4.61
C PRO A 40 -9.97 8.17 5.73
N ILE A 41 -9.85 6.88 6.07
CA ILE A 41 -10.55 6.28 7.20
C ILE A 41 -9.63 6.20 8.42
N GLY A 42 -10.22 6.05 9.61
CA GLY A 42 -9.49 5.91 10.87
C GLY A 42 -8.56 4.69 10.93
N GLU A 43 -8.01 4.41 12.11
CA GLU A 43 -7.22 3.19 12.30
C GLU A 43 -8.15 1.97 12.32
N THR A 44 -8.07 1.12 11.30
CA THR A 44 -8.78 -0.16 11.24
C THR A 44 -7.82 -1.33 11.29
N GLY A 45 -8.33 -2.50 11.68
CA GLY A 45 -7.53 -3.73 11.73
C GLY A 45 -6.85 -4.03 10.39
N LYS A 46 -7.52 -3.76 9.27
CA LYS A 46 -6.93 -3.95 7.94
C LYS A 46 -5.88 -2.91 7.58
N ARG A 47 -6.06 -1.64 7.96
CA ARG A 47 -5.01 -0.62 7.81
C ARG A 47 -3.74 -1.03 8.57
N LEU A 48 -3.89 -1.51 9.80
CA LEU A 48 -2.76 -1.96 10.63
C LEU A 48 -2.06 -3.19 10.00
N GLN A 49 -2.83 -4.17 9.55
CA GLN A 49 -2.31 -5.35 8.84
C GLN A 49 -1.55 -4.96 7.56
N ALA A 50 -2.11 -4.06 6.76
CA ALA A 50 -1.47 -3.56 5.56
C ALA A 50 -0.14 -2.85 5.88
N ARG A 51 -0.10 -2.02 6.93
CA ARG A 51 1.13 -1.35 7.38
C ARG A 51 2.20 -2.35 7.80
N MET A 52 1.83 -3.35 8.61
CA MET A 52 2.75 -4.40 9.05
C MET A 52 3.29 -5.21 7.87
N ALA A 53 2.43 -5.57 6.92
CA ALA A 53 2.83 -6.27 5.71
C ALA A 53 3.83 -5.43 4.89
N CYS A 54 3.56 -4.14 4.70
CA CYS A 54 4.47 -3.24 3.98
C CYS A 54 5.84 -3.15 4.68
N MET A 55 5.87 -2.98 6.01
CA MET A 55 7.14 -2.97 6.76
C MET A 55 7.91 -4.28 6.63
N LYS A 56 7.22 -5.43 6.63
CA LYS A 56 7.86 -6.75 6.51
C LYS A 56 8.49 -6.95 5.13
N VAL A 57 7.82 -6.50 4.06
CA VAL A 57 8.35 -6.52 2.70
C VAL A 57 9.53 -5.57 2.54
N LEU A 58 9.43 -4.34 3.06
CA LEU A 58 10.52 -3.37 3.03
C LEU A 58 11.75 -3.86 3.81
N GLY A 59 11.55 -4.66 4.86
CA GLY A 59 12.62 -5.34 5.59
C GLY A 59 13.17 -6.59 4.90
N GLY A 60 12.69 -6.95 3.69
CA GLY A 60 13.11 -8.15 2.96
C GLY A 60 12.58 -9.47 3.54
N GLY A 61 11.63 -9.41 4.48
CA GLY A 61 11.09 -10.58 5.17
C GLY A 61 9.85 -11.20 4.52
N SER A 62 9.33 -10.61 3.43
CA SER A 62 8.17 -11.10 2.69
C SER A 62 8.15 -10.58 1.25
N PRO A 63 7.47 -11.27 0.32
CA PRO A 63 7.32 -10.80 -1.05
C PRO A 63 6.32 -9.63 -1.14
N PRO A 64 6.48 -8.71 -2.12
CA PRO A 64 5.61 -7.55 -2.29
C PRO A 64 4.14 -7.89 -2.51
N ASP A 65 3.85 -9.09 -3.04
CA ASP A 65 2.47 -9.54 -3.23
C ASP A 65 1.66 -9.65 -1.91
N VAL A 66 2.35 -9.92 -0.79
CA VAL A 66 1.73 -9.94 0.55
C VAL A 66 1.30 -8.52 0.97
N ALA A 67 2.17 -7.54 0.78
CA ALA A 67 1.84 -6.14 1.06
C ALA A 67 0.70 -5.65 0.17
N ARG A 68 0.72 -6.02 -1.13
CA ARG A 68 -0.33 -5.71 -2.09
C ARG A 68 -1.68 -6.29 -1.67
N THR A 69 -1.73 -7.57 -1.31
CA THR A 69 -2.97 -8.23 -0.88
C THR A 69 -3.53 -7.61 0.40
N ALA A 70 -2.66 -7.31 1.38
CA ALA A 70 -3.08 -6.64 2.60
C ALA A 70 -3.61 -5.22 2.33
N PHE A 71 -2.94 -4.47 1.45
CA PHE A 71 -3.35 -3.14 1.02
C PHE A 71 -4.68 -3.17 0.26
N LEU A 72 -4.88 -4.11 -0.67
CA LEU A 72 -6.16 -4.35 -1.35
C LEU A 72 -7.28 -4.62 -0.36
N GLY A 73 -7.02 -5.44 0.65
CA GLY A 73 -7.97 -5.73 1.72
C GLY A 73 -8.36 -4.48 2.51
N ALA A 74 -7.40 -3.60 2.81
CA ALA A 74 -7.65 -2.33 3.48
C ALA A 74 -8.40 -1.34 2.57
N ALA A 75 -7.99 -1.21 1.31
CA ALA A 75 -8.63 -0.31 0.35
C ALA A 75 -10.08 -0.72 0.06
N LYS A 76 -10.36 -2.03 0.00
CA LYS A 76 -11.72 -2.56 -0.16
C LYS A 76 -12.60 -2.28 1.06
N GLU A 77 -12.06 -2.39 2.27
CA GLU A 77 -12.77 -2.05 3.51
C GLU A 77 -13.05 -0.55 3.60
N ALA A 78 -12.07 0.28 3.22
CA ALA A 78 -12.22 1.72 3.15
C ALA A 78 -13.10 2.21 1.99
N GLN A 79 -13.57 1.31 1.11
CA GLN A 79 -14.31 1.62 -0.11
C GLN A 79 -13.60 2.63 -1.03
N ILE A 80 -12.27 2.68 -0.98
CA ILE A 80 -11.43 3.56 -1.83
C ILE A 80 -10.76 2.80 -2.97
N LEU A 81 -10.91 1.48 -3.03
CA LEU A 81 -10.29 0.68 -4.09
C LEU A 81 -10.87 1.03 -5.47
N GLN A 82 -10.00 1.39 -6.41
CA GLN A 82 -10.33 1.42 -7.84
C GLN A 82 -9.64 0.21 -8.49
N ALA A 83 -10.46 -0.75 -8.93
CA ALA A 83 -10.01 -1.99 -9.57
C ALA A 83 -9.93 -1.81 -11.09
#